data_AF-A0A4U3ATC5-F1
#
_entry.id   AF-A0A4U3ATC5-F1
#
_cell.length_a   1.000
_cell.length_b   1.000
_cell.length_c   1.000
_cell.angle_alpha   90.00
_cell.angle_beta   90.00
_cell.angle_gamma   90.00
#
_symmetry.space_group_name_H-M   'P 1'
#
loop_
_entity.id
_entity.type
_entity.pdbx_description
1 polymer ?
#
loop_
_entity_poly.entity_id
_entity_poly.type
_entity_poly.pdbx_seq_one_letter_code
_entity_poly.pdbx_strand_id
1 'polypeptide(L)'
;QRLMDEDFKIAYSYLLKNGISLSKIAIAELGEFCGVLGSELILEAVNRSLDENVPKWRYVRGILKKWETKKVKTRNDVAVLDEQFDLSKNKKQSGSGYTKRNEMVPGWLHQKEDADSGEQHRHINEVTIEEERERLKALLRKYKSQ
;
A
#
# COMPACT_ATOMS: atom_id res chain seq x y z
N GLN A 1 -30.56 29.43 6.40
CA GLN A 1 -30.38 28.81 5.08
C GLN A 1 -29.56 29.66 4.10
N ARG A 2 -29.57 31.01 4.18
CA ARG A 2 -28.79 31.90 3.29
C ARG A 2 -27.26 31.75 3.35
N LEU A 3 -26.68 31.46 4.52
CA LEU A 3 -25.22 31.36 4.69
C LEU A 3 -24.62 30.17 3.92
N MET A 4 -25.30 29.01 3.98
CA MET A 4 -24.88 27.78 3.32
C MET A 4 -24.83 27.91 1.80
N ASP A 5 -25.65 28.81 1.25
CA ASP A 5 -25.74 29.05 -0.19
C ASP A 5 -24.52 29.86 -0.69
N GLU A 6 -23.97 30.75 0.13
CA GLU A 6 -22.76 31.52 -0.20
C GLU A 6 -21.50 30.66 -0.07
N ASP A 7 -21.38 29.88 1.00
CA ASP A 7 -20.27 28.93 1.17
C ASP A 7 -20.18 27.94 0.00
N PHE A 8 -21.34 27.45 -0.44
CA PHE A 8 -21.44 26.59 -1.60
C PHE A 8 -20.95 27.27 -2.88
N LYS A 9 -21.41 28.50 -3.16
CA LYS A 9 -20.97 29.26 -4.35
C LYS A 9 -19.46 29.52 -4.34
N ILE A 10 -18.90 29.88 -3.19
CA ILE A 10 -17.46 30.11 -3.01
C ILE A 10 -16.71 28.81 -3.31
N ALA A 11 -17.07 27.71 -2.66
CA ALA A 11 -16.40 26.42 -2.87
C ALA A 11 -16.54 25.92 -4.32
N TYR A 12 -17.73 26.02 -4.90
CA TYR A 12 -18.01 25.59 -6.27
C TYR A 12 -17.23 26.40 -7.31
N SER A 13 -17.23 27.73 -7.18
CA SER A 13 -16.45 28.61 -8.08
C SER A 13 -14.94 28.35 -7.98
N TYR A 14 -14.45 28.05 -6.77
CA TYR A 14 -13.05 27.73 -6.53
C TYR A 14 -12.63 26.42 -7.20
N LEU A 15 -13.47 25.38 -7.10
CA LEU A 15 -13.25 24.09 -7.78
C LEU A 15 -13.17 24.28 -9.31
N LEU A 16 -14.11 25.04 -9.89
CA LEU A 16 -14.10 25.32 -11.32
C LEU A 16 -12.87 26.12 -11.78
N LYS A 17 -12.46 27.13 -11.00
CA LYS A 17 -11.25 27.92 -11.28
C LYS A 17 -9.99 27.06 -11.33
N ASN A 18 -9.93 26.02 -10.50
CA ASN A 18 -8.82 25.08 -10.43
C ASN A 18 -8.97 23.88 -11.39
N GLY A 19 -9.91 23.93 -12.34
CA GLY A 19 -10.11 22.90 -13.37
C GLY A 19 -10.78 21.62 -12.86
N ILE A 20 -11.42 21.65 -11.69
CA ILE A 20 -12.10 20.49 -11.11
C ILE A 20 -13.58 20.53 -11.50
N SER A 21 -13.92 19.78 -12.55
CA SER A 21 -15.31 19.62 -12.99
C SER A 21 -16.10 18.69 -12.06
N LEU A 22 -17.30 19.11 -11.67
CA LEU A 22 -18.19 18.37 -10.77
C LEU A 22 -19.35 17.74 -11.56
N SER A 23 -19.68 16.49 -11.24
CA SER A 23 -20.90 15.83 -11.72
C SER A 23 -22.11 16.25 -10.87
N LYS A 24 -23.34 15.99 -11.35
CA LYS A 24 -24.57 16.28 -10.57
C LYS A 24 -24.54 15.70 -9.15
N ILE A 25 -24.00 14.49 -9.00
CA ILE A 25 -23.84 13.83 -7.70
C ILE A 25 -22.82 14.58 -6.84
N ALA A 26 -21.67 14.93 -7.43
CA ALA A 26 -20.62 15.68 -6.74
C ALA A 26 -21.08 17.07 -6.28
N ILE A 27 -21.97 17.73 -7.04
CA ILE A 27 -22.59 19.00 -6.68
C ILE A 27 -23.47 18.84 -5.42
N ALA A 28 -24.27 17.78 -5.34
CA ALA A 28 -25.09 17.50 -4.16
C ALA A 28 -24.21 17.22 -2.93
N GLU A 29 -23.19 16.37 -3.08
CA GLU A 29 -22.23 16.06 -2.02
C GLU A 29 -21.47 17.30 -1.54
N LEU A 30 -21.09 18.19 -2.46
CA LEU A 30 -20.44 19.45 -2.10
C LEU A 30 -21.33 20.31 -1.20
N GLY A 31 -22.63 20.35 -1.47
CA GLY A 31 -23.61 21.05 -0.61
C GLY A 31 -23.70 20.44 0.79
N GLU A 32 -23.68 19.11 0.90
CA GLU A 32 -23.64 18.40 2.19
C GLU A 32 -22.37 18.76 2.98
N PHE A 33 -21.20 18.70 2.34
CA PHE A 33 -19.94 19.06 2.98
C PHE A 33 -19.87 20.54 3.38
N CYS A 34 -20.44 21.44 2.58
CA CYS A 34 -20.54 22.86 2.96
C CYS A 34 -21.35 23.04 4.25
N GLY A 35 -22.45 22.29 4.40
CA GLY A 35 -23.28 22.34 5.60
C GLY A 35 -22.60 21.82 6.88
N VAL A 36 -21.67 20.87 6.74
CA VAL A 36 -21.01 20.21 7.88
C VAL A 36 -19.67 20.85 8.24
N LEU A 37 -18.84 21.14 7.24
CA LEU A 37 -17.45 21.58 7.41
C LEU A 37 -17.25 23.07 7.09
N GLY A 38 -18.12 23.66 6.27
CA GLY A 38 -17.97 25.05 5.77
C GLY A 38 -17.03 25.17 4.56
N SER A 39 -17.06 26.34 3.91
CA SER A 39 -16.28 26.60 2.69
C SER A 39 -14.77 26.59 2.93
N GLU A 40 -14.31 27.11 4.08
CA GLU A 40 -12.89 27.21 4.40
C GLU A 40 -12.17 25.87 4.36
N LEU A 41 -12.76 24.82 4.95
CA LEU A 41 -12.20 23.48 4.92
C LEU A 41 -12.24 22.93 3.50
N ILE A 42 -13.30 23.17 2.73
CA ILE A 42 -13.36 22.70 1.35
C ILE A 42 -12.22 23.31 0.51
N LEU A 43 -11.94 24.60 0.69
CA LEU A 43 -10.81 25.26 0.02
C LEU A 43 -9.47 24.61 0.40
N GLU A 44 -9.25 24.30 1.68
CA GLU A 44 -8.04 23.60 2.13
C GLU A 44 -7.92 22.19 1.53
N ALA A 45 -9.02 21.45 1.45
CA ALA A 45 -9.02 20.12 0.81
C ALA A 45 -8.69 20.21 -0.68
N VAL A 46 -9.15 21.25 -1.37
CA VAL A 46 -8.83 21.51 -2.78
C VAL A 46 -7.35 21.87 -2.93
N ASN A 47 -6.82 22.78 -2.10
CA ASN A 47 -5.39 23.13 -2.12
C ASN A 47 -4.51 21.90 -1.97
N ARG A 48 -4.82 21.04 -1.01
CA ARG A 48 -4.07 19.79 -0.79
C ARG A 48 -4.16 18.84 -1.99
N SER A 49 -5.28 18.85 -2.71
CA SER A 49 -5.46 18.10 -3.96
C SER A 49 -4.53 18.63 -5.06
N LEU A 50 -4.28 19.94 -5.10
CA LEU A 50 -3.40 20.58 -6.06
C LEU A 50 -1.92 20.35 -5.70
N ASP A 51 -1.58 20.43 -4.41
CA ASP A 51 -0.23 20.16 -3.92
C ASP A 51 0.22 18.73 -4.25
N GLU A 52 -0.69 17.76 -4.15
CA GLU A 52 -0.48 16.36 -4.53
C GLU A 52 -0.61 16.12 -6.04
N ASN A 53 -0.86 17.17 -6.83
CA ASN A 53 -1.06 17.14 -8.28
C ASN A 53 -2.19 16.18 -8.73
N VAL A 54 -3.25 16.07 -7.94
CA VAL A 54 -4.46 15.29 -8.24
C VAL A 54 -5.67 16.22 -8.26
N PRO A 55 -5.86 17.08 -9.29
CA PRO A 55 -7.01 18.00 -9.38
C PRO A 55 -8.29 17.25 -9.77
N LYS A 56 -8.79 16.38 -8.89
CA LYS A 56 -9.99 15.55 -9.13
C LYS A 56 -10.89 15.57 -7.91
N TRP A 57 -12.19 15.77 -8.11
CA TRP A 57 -13.20 15.75 -7.04
C TRP A 57 -13.09 14.50 -6.16
N ARG A 58 -12.81 13.33 -6.75
CA ARG A 58 -12.70 12.07 -6.01
C ARG A 58 -11.64 12.13 -4.90
N TYR A 59 -10.54 12.85 -5.13
CA TYR A 59 -9.47 13.01 -4.14
C TYR A 59 -9.90 13.99 -3.04
N VAL A 60 -10.42 15.16 -3.43
CA VAL A 60 -11.00 16.17 -2.52
C VAL A 60 -12.05 15.54 -1.59
N ARG A 61 -13.00 14.79 -2.16
CA ARG A 61 -14.04 14.04 -1.43
C ARG A 61 -13.44 13.06 -0.39
N GLY A 62 -12.33 12.41 -0.74
CA GLY A 62 -11.63 11.50 0.17
C GLY A 62 -11.06 12.23 1.39
N ILE A 63 -10.47 13.42 1.18
CA ILE A 63 -9.98 14.28 2.25
C ILE A 63 -11.13 14.75 3.14
N LEU A 64 -12.21 15.28 2.53
CA LEU A 64 -13.38 15.78 3.26
C LEU A 64 -14.01 14.70 4.13
N LYS A 65 -14.18 13.47 3.62
CA LYS A 65 -14.71 12.34 4.39
C LYS A 65 -13.79 11.94 5.56
N LYS A 66 -12.48 12.02 5.36
CA LYS A 66 -11.50 11.78 6.45
C LYS A 66 -11.60 12.85 7.54
N TRP A 67 -11.92 14.09 7.19
CA TRP A 67 -12.12 15.16 8.17
C TRP A 67 -13.48 15.08 8.86
N GLU A 68 -14.53 14.73 8.13
CA GLU A 68 -15.86 14.47 8.70
C GLU A 68 -15.81 13.35 9.76
N THR A 69 -15.18 12.21 9.43
CA THR A 69 -15.01 11.09 10.37
C THR A 69 -14.20 11.47 11.61
N LYS A 70 -13.24 12.40 11.47
CA LYS A 70 -12.42 12.93 12.56
C LYS A 70 -13.03 14.15 13.25
N LYS A 71 -14.24 14.57 12.86
CA LYS A 71 -14.99 15.71 13.40
C LYS A 71 -14.19 17.01 13.48
N VAL A 72 -13.41 17.28 12.43
CA VAL A 72 -12.61 18.50 12.29
C VAL A 72 -13.56 19.69 12.13
N LYS A 73 -13.39 20.73 12.94
CA LYS A 73 -14.20 21.96 12.85
C LYS A 73 -13.39 23.18 12.49
N THR A 74 -12.08 23.16 12.72
CA THR A 74 -11.21 24.33 12.52
C THR A 74 -9.95 23.95 11.77
N ARG A 75 -9.34 24.92 11.07
CA ARG A 75 -8.03 24.75 10.42
C ARG A 75 -6.94 24.23 11.37
N ASN A 76 -7.00 24.61 12.64
CA ASN A 76 -6.08 24.12 13.65
C ASN A 76 -6.22 22.59 13.87
N ASP A 77 -7.44 22.06 13.82
CA ASP A 77 -7.68 20.63 13.92
C ASP A 77 -7.07 19.90 12.73
N VAL A 78 -7.11 20.49 11.52
CA VAL A 78 -6.46 19.93 10.33
C VAL A 78 -4.96 19.78 10.54
N ALA A 79 -4.30 20.82 11.08
CA ALA A 79 -2.87 20.77 11.37
C ALA A 79 -2.50 19.67 12.38
N VAL A 80 -3.26 19.53 13.47
CA VAL A 80 -3.07 18.45 14.45
C VAL A 80 -3.23 17.08 13.80
N LEU A 81 -4.19 16.91 12.88
CA LEU A 81 -4.39 15.66 12.17
C LEU A 81 -3.26 15.33 11.19
N ASP A 82 -2.66 16.35 10.60
CA ASP A 82 -1.51 16.20 9.73
C ASP A 82 -0.27 15.77 10.52
N GLU A 83 0.01 16.43 11.66
CA GLU A 83 1.08 16.01 12.57
C GLU A 83 0.90 14.56 13.03
N GLN A 84 -0.31 14.17 13.42
CA GLN A 84 -0.61 12.78 13.77
C GLN A 84 -0.39 11.82 12.61
N PHE A 85 -0.70 12.24 11.39
CA PHE A 85 -0.51 11.42 10.20
C PHE A 85 0.98 11.21 9.91
N ASP A 86 1.79 12.26 10.01
CA ASP A 86 3.24 12.19 9.80
C ASP A 86 3.94 11.36 10.89
N LEU A 87 3.56 11.54 12.16
CA LEU A 87 4.02 10.69 13.27
C LEU A 87 3.66 9.21 13.01
N SER A 88 2.47 8.93 12.47
CA SER A 88 2.05 7.57 12.15
C SER A 88 2.80 6.96 10.96
N LYS A 89 3.17 7.76 9.96
CA LYS A 89 4.00 7.34 8.82
C LYS A 89 5.39 6.92 9.30
N ASN A 90 6.01 7.74 10.16
CA ASN A 90 7.34 7.45 10.70
C ASN A 90 7.35 6.17 11.56
N LYS A 91 6.29 5.93 12.35
CA LYS A 91 6.15 4.69 13.14
C LYS A 91 6.05 3.43 12.27
N LYS A 92 5.42 3.50 11.09
CA LYS A 92 5.32 2.36 10.16
C LYS A 92 6.64 2.09 9.43
N GLN A 93 7.44 3.12 9.16
CA GLN A 93 8.77 2.96 8.58
C GLN A 93 9.78 2.36 9.57
N SER A 94 9.61 2.60 10.88
CA SER A 94 10.42 1.99 11.93
C SER A 94 10.13 0.49 12.16
N GLY A 95 9.09 -0.07 11.53
CA GLY A 95 8.56 -1.40 11.83
C GLY A 95 8.61 -2.37 10.65
N SER A 96 9.74 -2.51 9.96
CA SER A 96 10.02 -3.71 9.15
C SER A 96 11.51 -3.84 8.79
N GLY A 97 12.40 -3.56 9.73
CA GLY A 97 13.78 -4.05 9.66
C GLY A 97 13.81 -5.48 10.18
N TYR A 98 13.76 -6.46 9.29
CA TYR A 98 14.33 -7.80 9.48
C TYR A 98 14.20 -8.41 10.89
N THR A 99 12.98 -8.66 11.38
CA THR A 99 12.85 -9.68 12.42
C THR A 99 13.20 -11.01 11.75
N LYS A 100 14.38 -11.57 12.05
CA LYS A 100 14.85 -12.87 11.60
C LYS A 100 13.83 -13.93 12.06
N ARG A 101 12.80 -14.16 11.25
CA ARG A 101 11.85 -15.26 11.46
C ARG A 101 12.62 -16.54 11.16
N ASN A 102 12.87 -17.35 12.19
CA ASN A 102 13.26 -18.72 11.98
C ASN A 102 12.03 -19.45 11.43
N GLU A 103 11.99 -19.65 10.12
CA GLU A 103 10.97 -20.48 9.49
C GLU A 103 11.17 -21.93 9.92
N MET A 104 10.06 -22.63 10.16
CA MET A 104 10.09 -24.06 10.46
C MET A 104 10.39 -24.80 9.15
N VAL A 105 11.67 -24.89 8.80
CA VAL A 105 12.09 -25.62 7.60
C VAL A 105 11.93 -27.12 7.85
N PRO A 106 11.41 -27.87 6.87
CA PRO A 106 11.40 -29.33 6.95
C PRO A 106 12.81 -29.89 7.23
N GLY A 107 12.90 -31.01 7.95
CA GLY A 107 14.17 -31.56 8.42
C GLY A 107 15.25 -31.77 7.34
N TRP A 108 14.85 -31.91 6.07
CA TRP A 108 15.74 -32.05 4.92
C TRP A 108 16.43 -30.75 4.46
N LEU A 109 15.95 -29.57 4.90
CA LEU A 109 16.36 -28.24 4.40
C LEU A 109 17.16 -27.41 5.41
N HIS A 110 17.59 -27.98 6.54
CA HIS A 110 18.55 -27.29 7.41
C HIS A 110 19.87 -27.12 6.66
N GLN A 111 20.16 -25.89 6.21
CA GLN A 111 21.46 -25.52 5.69
C GLN A 111 22.48 -25.77 6.81
N LYS A 112 23.44 -26.66 6.52
CA LYS A 112 24.53 -27.01 7.42
C LYS A 112 25.47 -25.81 7.51
N GLU A 113 25.27 -24.96 8.50
CA GLU A 113 26.26 -23.99 8.94
C GLU A 113 26.69 -24.41 10.35
N ASP A 114 27.98 -24.70 10.46
CA ASP A 114 28.79 -24.86 11.67
C ASP A 114 28.64 -26.17 12.47
N ALA A 115 29.20 -27.26 11.92
CA ALA A 115 29.78 -28.32 12.74
C ALA A 115 30.96 -28.99 12.01
N ASP A 116 32.15 -28.58 12.42
CA ASP A 116 33.36 -29.39 12.40
C ASP A 116 33.08 -30.76 13.05
N SER A 117 32.88 -31.79 12.22
CA SER A 117 33.04 -33.19 12.60
C SER A 117 33.11 -34.01 11.32
N GLY A 118 34.31 -34.55 11.05
CA GLY A 118 34.58 -35.43 9.93
C GLY A 118 33.77 -36.73 9.94
N GLU A 119 33.91 -37.46 8.83
CA GLU A 119 33.37 -38.81 8.58
C GLU A 119 31.83 -38.80 8.38
N GLN A 120 31.26 -38.89 7.18
CA GLN A 120 31.48 -39.92 6.17
C GLN A 120 31.01 -39.44 4.79
N HIS A 121 31.92 -38.89 3.99
CA HIS A 121 31.75 -38.95 2.54
C HIS A 121 32.09 -40.38 2.12
N ARG A 122 31.05 -41.20 1.92
CA ARG A 122 31.21 -42.47 1.22
C ARG A 122 31.80 -42.15 -0.15
N HIS A 123 33.05 -42.57 -0.37
CA HIS A 123 33.70 -42.61 -1.66
C HIS A 123 32.79 -43.35 -2.64
N ILE A 124 32.01 -42.62 -3.44
CA ILE A 124 31.40 -43.16 -4.63
C ILE A 124 32.51 -43.07 -5.68
N ASN A 125 33.18 -44.18 -5.95
CA ASN A 125 34.21 -44.25 -6.99
C ASN A 125 33.54 -43.90 -8.33
N GLU A 126 34.09 -42.95 -9.08
CA GLU A 126 33.53 -42.40 -10.33
C GLU A 126 33.13 -43.49 -11.36
N VAL A 127 33.82 -44.64 -11.33
CA VAL A 127 33.52 -45.86 -12.09
C VAL A 127 32.08 -46.37 -11.86
N THR A 128 31.55 -46.24 -10.64
CA THR A 128 30.20 -46.70 -10.29
C THR A 128 29.09 -45.80 -10.82
N ILE A 129 29.37 -44.51 -11.06
CA ILE A 129 28.37 -43.55 -11.52
C ILE A 129 28.12 -43.72 -13.02
N GLU A 130 29.18 -43.96 -13.80
CA GLU A 130 29.07 -44.15 -15.26
C GLU A 130 28.38 -45.47 -15.62
N GLU A 131 28.66 -46.55 -14.87
CA GLU A 131 27.97 -47.84 -15.02
C GLU A 131 26.47 -47.73 -14.67
N GLU A 132 26.11 -47.01 -13.60
CA GLU A 132 24.71 -46.76 -13.25
C GLU A 132 24.01 -45.91 -14.31
N ARG A 133 24.67 -44.90 -14.85
CA ARG A 133 24.15 -44.07 -15.96
C ARG A 133 23.87 -44.90 -17.21
N GLU A 134 24.76 -45.81 -17.57
CA GLU A 134 24.59 -46.67 -18.73
C GLU A 134 23.41 -47.65 -18.53
N ARG A 135 23.32 -48.26 -17.35
CA ARG A 135 22.20 -49.13 -16.98
C ARG A 135 20.85 -48.39 -17.07
N LEU A 136 20.78 -47.16 -16.57
CA LEU A 136 19.57 -46.33 -16.63
C LEU A 136 19.21 -45.94 -18.07
N LYS A 137 20.21 -45.61 -18.91
CA LYS A 137 20.00 -45.36 -20.35
C LYS A 137 19.45 -46.59 -21.08
N ALA A 138 19.97 -47.78 -20.78
CA ALA A 138 19.48 -49.03 -21.36
C ALA A 138 18.03 -49.31 -20.95
N LEU A 139 17.69 -49.08 -19.67
CA LEU A 139 16.32 -49.18 -19.17
C LEU A 139 15.38 -48.22 -19.91
N LEU A 140 15.75 -46.94 -20.04
CA LEU A 140 14.98 -45.94 -20.77
C LEU A 140 14.73 -46.34 -22.23
N ARG A 141 15.73 -46.92 -22.91
CA ARG A 141 15.57 -47.42 -24.29
C ARG A 141 14.56 -48.57 -24.38
N LYS A 142 14.60 -49.51 -23.43
CA LYS A 142 13.66 -50.64 -23.38
C LYS A 142 12.21 -50.15 -23.25
N TYR A 143 11.95 -49.20 -22.36
CA TYR A 143 10.61 -48.65 -22.13
C TYR A 143 10.15 -47.67 -23.21
N LYS A 144 11.07 -47.01 -23.92
CA LYS A 144 10.75 -46.10 -25.04
C LYS A 144 10.39 -46.84 -26.34
N SER A 145 10.73 -48.14 -26.43
CA SER A 145 10.43 -48.97 -27.60
C SER A 145 9.17 -49.85 -27.41
N GLN A 146 8.44 -49.68 -26.30
CA GLN A 146 7.09 -50.23 -26.09
C GLN A 146 6.03 -49.20 -26.41
#